data_AF-A0A914N139-F1
#
_entry.id   AF-A0A914N139-F1
#
_cell.length_a   1.000
_cell.length_b   1.000
_cell.length_c   1.000
_cell.angle_alpha   90.00
_cell.angle_beta   90.00
_cell.angle_gamma   90.00
#
_symmetry.space_group_name_H-M   'P 1'
#
loop_
_entity.id
_entity.type
_entity.pdbx_description
1 polymer ?
#
loop_
_entity_poly.entity_id
_entity_poly.type
_entity_poly.pdbx_seq_one_letter_code
_entity_poly.pdbx_strand_id
1 'polypeptide(L)'
;MLESLKKENNFSFGTIKRLVGVLTLVLEELNDQPLFYEFEQLMRIIKCSSTPKNTLVRSALLNAGFKCSGSHCGPQALKTDAPTEFLWDICREWFVPVDFTLHKEAVPASKIENILRFQDNKGKNWGPKSKAKGSISSAKAGFGEEF
;
A
#
# COMPACT_ATOMS: atom_id res chain seq x y z
N MET A 1 -4.37 0.54 21.94
CA MET A 1 -2.90 0.52 21.71
C MET A 1 -2.44 1.67 20.82
N LEU A 2 -2.91 1.79 19.56
CA LEU A 2 -2.56 2.94 18.71
C LEU A 2 -2.93 4.29 19.36
N GLU A 3 -4.11 4.37 19.94
CA GLU A 3 -4.59 5.58 20.64
C GLU A 3 -3.70 5.95 21.84
N SER A 4 -3.26 4.95 22.61
CA SER A 4 -2.34 5.11 23.73
C SER A 4 -1.00 5.71 23.26
N LEU A 5 -0.47 5.23 22.14
CA LEU A 5 0.78 5.74 21.56
C LEU A 5 0.65 7.14 20.98
N LYS A 6 -0.51 7.49 20.42
CA LYS A 6 -0.79 8.87 19.98
C LYS A 6 -0.94 9.83 21.17
N LYS A 7 -1.41 9.34 22.32
CA LYS A 7 -1.64 10.13 23.53
C LYS A 7 -0.36 10.32 24.36
N GLU A 8 0.49 9.30 24.42
CA GLU A 8 1.73 9.31 25.19
C GLU A 8 2.92 9.71 24.31
N ASN A 9 3.07 11.02 24.07
CA ASN A 9 4.24 11.61 23.37
C ASN A 9 5.57 11.48 24.15
N ASN A 10 5.59 10.77 25.29
CA ASN A 10 6.70 10.73 26.24
C ASN A 10 7.71 9.59 26.01
N PHE A 11 7.48 8.72 25.03
CA PHE A 11 8.45 7.69 24.69
C PHE A 11 9.56 8.28 23.80
N SER A 12 10.82 8.15 24.20
CA SER A 12 11.99 8.68 23.47
C SER A 12 12.54 7.72 22.39
N PHE A 13 11.72 6.83 21.85
CA PHE A 13 12.19 5.85 20.86
C PHE A 13 12.13 6.42 19.43
N GLY A 14 13.26 6.41 18.71
CA GLY A 14 13.31 6.84 17.30
C GLY A 14 12.41 6.03 16.35
N THR A 15 11.94 4.85 16.77
CA THR A 15 11.10 3.95 15.98
C THR A 15 9.59 4.24 16.13
N ILE A 16 9.17 5.17 17.00
CA ILE A 16 7.74 5.41 17.28
C ILE A 16 6.96 5.76 16.02
N LYS A 17 7.52 6.61 15.14
CA LYS A 17 6.87 6.96 13.86
C LYS A 17 6.56 5.74 13.00
N ARG A 18 7.48 4.77 12.97
CA ARG A 18 7.28 3.49 12.25
C ARG A 18 6.23 2.64 12.96
N LEU A 19 6.27 2.55 14.28
CA LEU A 19 5.32 1.74 15.04
C LEU A 19 3.89 2.25 14.87
N VAL A 20 3.69 3.57 14.95
CA VAL A 20 2.42 4.24 14.65
C VAL A 20 1.97 3.92 13.22
N GLY A 21 2.87 3.99 12.24
CA GLY A 21 2.52 3.69 10.85
C GLY A 21 2.15 2.23 10.59
N VAL A 22 2.90 1.29 11.14
CA VAL A 22 2.59 -0.15 11.02
C VAL A 22 1.25 -0.45 11.69
N LEU A 23 1.00 0.03 12.90
CA LEU A 23 -0.27 -0.19 13.60
C LEU A 23 -1.45 0.45 12.88
N THR A 24 -1.28 1.65 12.31
CA THR A 24 -2.33 2.28 11.50
C THR A 24 -2.67 1.42 10.28
N LEU A 25 -1.65 0.83 9.64
CA LEU A 25 -1.86 -0.01 8.46
C LEU A 25 -2.56 -1.33 8.79
N VAL A 26 -2.21 -1.94 9.93
CA VAL A 26 -2.90 -3.14 10.45
C VAL A 26 -4.37 -2.84 10.76
N LEU A 27 -4.70 -1.64 11.25
CA LEU A 27 -6.08 -1.26 11.55
C LEU A 27 -6.91 -0.94 10.29
N GLU A 28 -6.27 -0.43 9.24
CA GLU A 28 -6.91 -0.21 7.93
C GLU A 28 -7.05 -1.51 7.11
N GLU A 29 -6.37 -2.58 7.52
CA GLU A 29 -6.35 -3.86 6.83
C GLU A 29 -7.65 -4.65 7.05
N LEU A 30 -8.12 -5.35 6.02
CA LEU A 30 -9.30 -6.19 6.11
C LEU A 30 -8.94 -7.49 6.86
N ASN A 31 -9.57 -7.71 8.01
CA ASN A 31 -9.35 -8.89 8.86
C ASN A 31 -10.09 -10.13 8.35
N ASP A 32 -11.14 -9.94 7.56
CA ASP A 32 -11.97 -11.03 7.02
C ASP A 32 -11.20 -11.92 6.03
N GLN A 33 -10.15 -11.38 5.41
CA GLN A 33 -9.36 -12.06 4.37
C GLN A 33 -7.95 -12.39 4.88
N PRO A 34 -7.61 -13.69 5.09
CA PRO A 34 -6.35 -14.08 5.71
C PRO A 34 -5.14 -13.90 4.78
N LEU A 35 -5.34 -14.08 3.47
CA LEU A 35 -4.28 -14.00 2.46
C LEU A 35 -4.29 -12.65 1.73
N PHE A 36 -3.18 -12.32 1.08
CA PHE A 36 -3.04 -11.15 0.23
C PHE A 36 -2.39 -11.52 -1.10
N TYR A 37 -2.69 -10.76 -2.14
CA TYR A 37 -2.02 -10.83 -3.43
C TYR A 37 -0.91 -9.79 -3.47
N GLU A 38 0.27 -10.17 -3.94
CA GLU A 38 1.28 -9.18 -4.31
C GLU A 38 0.99 -8.70 -5.73
N PHE A 39 0.74 -7.40 -5.86
CA PHE A 39 0.29 -6.80 -7.11
C PHE A 39 1.23 -7.09 -8.30
N GLU A 40 2.54 -6.97 -8.10
CA GLU A 40 3.54 -7.26 -9.12
C GLU A 40 3.53 -8.74 -9.54
N GLN A 41 3.42 -9.65 -8.56
CA GLN A 41 3.37 -11.08 -8.84
C GLN A 41 2.10 -11.44 -9.60
N LEU A 42 0.96 -10.86 -9.21
CA LEU A 42 -0.31 -11.05 -9.87
C LEU A 42 -0.22 -10.63 -11.35
N MET A 43 0.31 -9.44 -11.63
CA MET A 43 0.46 -8.94 -13.01
C MET A 43 1.41 -9.79 -13.85
N ARG A 44 2.46 -10.35 -13.22
CA ARG A 44 3.39 -11.28 -13.87
C ARG A 44 2.73 -12.60 -14.26
N ILE A 45 1.89 -13.14 -13.38
CA ILE A 45 1.12 -14.36 -13.66
C ILE A 45 0.12 -14.11 -14.80
N ILE A 46 -0.55 -12.96 -14.78
CA ILE A 46 -1.55 -12.57 -15.78
C ILE A 46 -0.91 -12.19 -17.12
N LYS A 47 0.42 -11.98 -17.17
CA LYS A 47 1.16 -11.49 -18.34
C LYS A 47 0.58 -10.18 -18.87
N CYS A 48 0.12 -9.32 -17.97
CA CYS A 48 -0.43 -8.03 -18.35
C CYS A 48 0.71 -7.13 -18.85
N SER A 49 0.69 -6.76 -20.14
CA SER A 49 1.77 -5.97 -20.75
C SER A 49 1.86 -4.54 -20.21
N SER A 50 0.77 -4.02 -19.67
CA SER A 50 0.72 -2.72 -19.01
C SER A 50 0.28 -2.94 -17.57
N THR A 51 1.19 -2.80 -16.62
CA THR A 51 0.85 -2.93 -15.20
C THR A 51 0.13 -1.65 -14.74
N PRO A 52 -1.17 -1.70 -14.41
CA PRO A 52 -1.90 -0.52 -13.96
C PRO A 52 -1.37 -0.04 -12.61
N LYS A 53 -1.71 1.18 -12.21
CA LYS A 53 -1.39 1.63 -10.84
C LYS A 53 -2.29 0.88 -9.86
N ASN A 54 -1.73 0.47 -8.72
CA ASN A 54 -2.48 -0.20 -7.66
C ASN A 54 -3.74 0.61 -7.25
N THR A 55 -3.68 1.94 -7.24
CA THR A 55 -4.85 2.82 -6.98
C THR A 55 -5.99 2.62 -7.98
N LEU A 56 -5.70 2.38 -9.27
CA LEU A 56 -6.74 2.16 -10.28
C LEU A 56 -7.41 0.80 -10.09
N VAL A 57 -6.63 -0.23 -9.79
CA VAL A 57 -7.19 -1.56 -9.49
C VAL A 57 -8.03 -1.55 -8.22
N ARG A 58 -7.61 -0.82 -7.19
CA ARG A 58 -8.43 -0.58 -6.00
C ARG A 58 -9.72 0.17 -6.34
N SER A 59 -9.66 1.14 -7.26
CA SER A 59 -10.85 1.87 -7.71
C SER A 59 -11.83 0.94 -8.41
N ALA A 60 -11.34 0.10 -9.33
CA ALA A 60 -12.16 -0.89 -10.01
C ALA A 60 -12.84 -1.87 -9.04
N LEU A 61 -12.12 -2.36 -8.04
CA LEU A 61 -12.68 -3.22 -7.00
C LEU A 61 -13.79 -2.52 -6.20
N LEU A 62 -13.55 -1.28 -5.78
CA LEU A 62 -14.52 -0.52 -4.99
C LEU A 62 -15.77 -0.12 -5.82
N ASN A 63 -15.58 0.27 -7.08
CA ASN A 63 -16.69 0.57 -7.99
C ASN A 63 -17.55 -0.66 -8.27
N ALA A 64 -16.95 -1.86 -8.27
CA ALA A 64 -17.66 -3.13 -8.38
C ALA A 64 -18.33 -3.58 -7.07
N GLY A 65 -18.17 -2.84 -5.97
CA GLY A 65 -18.77 -3.13 -4.67
C GLY A 65 -17.96 -4.10 -3.80
N PHE A 66 -16.74 -4.43 -4.19
CA PHE A 66 -15.82 -5.26 -3.42
C PHE A 66 -15.00 -4.43 -2.43
N LYS A 67 -14.67 -5.00 -1.28
CA LYS A 67 -13.81 -4.38 -0.28
C LYS A 67 -12.36 -4.61 -0.64
N CYS A 68 -11.54 -3.57 -0.60
CA CYS A 68 -10.09 -3.70 -0.79
C CYS A 68 -9.27 -2.99 0.30
N SER A 69 -8.19 -3.64 0.75
CA SER A 69 -7.23 -3.07 1.69
C SER A 69 -5.79 -3.32 1.25
N GLY A 70 -4.85 -2.56 1.82
CA GLY A 70 -3.43 -2.92 1.72
C GLY A 70 -3.10 -4.04 2.73
N SER A 71 -1.84 -4.45 2.79
CA SER A 71 -1.34 -5.28 3.89
C SER A 71 -0.10 -4.69 4.53
N HIS A 72 0.02 -4.84 5.85
CA HIS A 72 1.21 -4.43 6.60
C HIS A 72 2.46 -5.22 6.19
N CYS A 73 2.28 -6.37 5.54
CA CYS A 73 3.37 -7.22 5.05
C CYS A 73 4.11 -6.62 3.84
N GLY A 74 3.54 -5.66 3.11
CA GLY A 74 4.25 -5.07 1.97
C GLY A 74 3.51 -3.93 1.25
N PRO A 75 4.24 -3.02 0.57
CA PRO A 75 3.67 -1.84 -0.07
C PRO A 75 2.81 -2.15 -1.30
N GLN A 76 3.07 -3.28 -1.97
CA GLN A 76 2.35 -3.74 -3.15
C GLN A 76 1.30 -4.81 -2.82
N ALA A 77 1.10 -5.12 -1.54
CA ALA A 77 0.13 -6.12 -1.11
C ALA A 77 -1.30 -5.58 -1.25
N LEU A 78 -2.18 -6.40 -1.81
CA LEU A 78 -3.59 -6.13 -2.02
C LEU A 78 -4.40 -7.25 -1.39
N LYS A 79 -5.27 -6.90 -0.44
CA LYS A 79 -6.32 -7.77 0.08
C LYS A 79 -7.64 -7.35 -0.51
N THR A 80 -8.45 -8.33 -0.88
CA THR A 80 -9.76 -8.12 -1.47
C THR A 80 -10.68 -9.28 -1.12
N ASP A 81 -11.97 -9.01 -1.00
CA ASP A 81 -13.02 -10.04 -0.92
C ASP A 81 -13.49 -10.51 -2.32
N ALA A 82 -13.05 -9.82 -3.37
CA ALA A 82 -13.37 -10.17 -4.75
C ALA A 82 -12.89 -11.59 -5.12
N PRO A 83 -13.69 -12.36 -5.87
CA PRO A 83 -13.27 -13.65 -6.37
C PRO A 83 -12.08 -13.49 -7.34
N THR A 84 -11.22 -14.50 -7.40
CA THR A 84 -10.04 -14.49 -8.29
C THR A 84 -10.45 -14.22 -9.75
N GLU A 85 -11.59 -14.76 -10.19
CA GLU A 85 -12.18 -14.52 -11.53
C GLU A 85 -12.29 -13.02 -11.85
N PHE A 86 -12.78 -12.22 -10.90
CA PHE A 86 -12.90 -10.78 -11.08
C PHE A 86 -11.53 -10.09 -11.21
N LEU A 87 -10.51 -10.57 -10.48
CA LEU A 87 -9.14 -10.05 -10.65
C LEU A 87 -8.60 -10.30 -12.07
N TRP A 88 -8.97 -11.43 -12.69
CA TRP A 88 -8.62 -11.69 -14.10
C TRP A 88 -9.38 -10.78 -15.05
N ASP A 89 -10.63 -10.47 -14.75
CA ASP A 89 -11.47 -9.59 -15.59
C ASP A 89 -10.95 -8.16 -15.60
N ILE A 90 -10.46 -7.65 -14.46
CA ILE A 90 -9.76 -6.36 -14.37
C ILE A 90 -8.62 -6.27 -15.39
N CYS A 91 -7.88 -7.36 -15.63
CA CYS A 91 -6.75 -7.36 -16.56
C CYS A 91 -7.14 -7.68 -18.02
N ARG A 92 -8.31 -8.29 -18.24
CA ARG A 92 -8.80 -8.72 -19.56
C ARG A 92 -9.80 -7.75 -20.18
N GLU A 93 -9.85 -6.50 -19.70
CA GLU A 93 -10.68 -5.32 -20.08
C GLU A 93 -11.51 -5.41 -21.39
N TRP A 94 -10.96 -6.00 -22.45
CA TRP A 94 -11.63 -6.26 -23.72
C TRP A 94 -12.88 -7.14 -23.69
N PHE A 95 -13.02 -8.05 -22.71
CA PHE A 95 -14.18 -8.97 -22.68
C PHE A 95 -15.28 -8.54 -21.70
N VAL A 96 -14.92 -7.84 -20.62
CA VAL A 96 -15.86 -7.40 -19.58
C VAL A 96 -15.58 -5.93 -19.26
N PRO A 97 -16.55 -5.02 -19.43
CA PRO A 97 -16.35 -3.62 -19.09
C PRO A 97 -16.19 -3.46 -17.58
N VAL A 98 -15.03 -2.98 -17.14
CA VAL A 98 -14.72 -2.67 -15.73
C VAL A 98 -14.55 -1.16 -15.59
N ASP A 99 -15.15 -0.58 -14.54
CA ASP A 99 -15.07 0.86 -14.29
C ASP A 99 -13.79 1.23 -13.51
N PHE A 100 -12.84 1.84 -14.20
CA PHE A 100 -11.58 2.32 -13.63
C PHE A 100 -11.60 3.79 -13.16
N THR A 101 -12.78 4.43 -13.11
CA THR A 101 -12.90 5.79 -12.56
C THR A 101 -12.35 5.84 -11.13
N LEU A 102 -11.58 6.89 -10.82
CA LEU A 102 -10.88 6.98 -9.53
C LEU A 102 -11.88 7.04 -8.38
N HIS A 103 -11.89 6.01 -7.53
CA HIS A 103 -12.74 5.97 -6.36
C HIS A 103 -12.12 6.75 -5.19
N LYS A 104 -12.94 7.46 -4.41
CA LYS A 104 -12.47 8.31 -3.30
C LYS A 104 -11.69 7.51 -2.25
N GLU A 105 -12.15 6.29 -1.96
CA GLU A 105 -11.54 5.39 -0.97
C GLU A 105 -10.42 4.51 -1.53
N ALA A 106 -10.10 4.63 -2.83
CA ALA A 106 -8.99 3.88 -3.42
C ALA A 106 -7.65 4.27 -2.81
N VAL A 107 -7.54 5.52 -2.34
CA VAL A 107 -6.37 6.02 -1.60
C VAL A 107 -6.67 5.94 -0.09
N PRO A 108 -5.98 5.06 0.66
CA PRO A 108 -6.22 4.93 2.11
C PRO A 108 -5.83 6.21 2.87
N ALA A 109 -6.53 6.47 3.97
CA ALA A 109 -6.36 7.66 4.81
C ALA A 109 -4.89 7.85 5.26
N SER A 110 -4.23 6.78 5.70
CA SER A 110 -2.82 6.82 6.07
C SER A 110 -1.87 7.29 4.95
N LYS A 111 -2.31 7.28 3.67
CA LYS A 111 -1.50 7.75 2.52
C LYS A 111 -1.67 9.25 2.37
N ILE A 112 -2.90 9.73 2.55
CA ILE A 112 -3.27 11.14 2.51
C ILE A 112 -2.56 11.88 3.66
N GLU A 113 -2.55 11.27 4.84
CA GLU A 113 -1.87 11.77 6.04
C GLU A 113 -0.32 11.62 5.98
N ASN A 114 0.23 11.05 4.91
CA ASN A 114 1.67 10.80 4.73
C ASN A 114 2.32 10.10 5.94
N ILE A 115 1.62 9.12 6.51
CA ILE A 115 2.15 8.32 7.63
C ILE A 115 3.30 7.44 7.12
N LEU A 116 4.37 7.32 7.90
CA LEU A 116 5.51 6.46 7.59
C LEU A 116 5.12 4.97 7.71
N ARG A 117 4.81 4.34 6.58
CA ARG A 117 4.37 2.93 6.54
C ARG A 117 5.52 1.93 6.56
N PHE A 118 6.52 2.18 5.72
CA PHE A 118 7.68 1.32 5.53
C PHE A 118 8.94 2.14 5.81
N GLN A 119 10.03 1.50 6.22
CA GLN A 119 11.32 2.19 6.33
C GLN A 119 11.76 2.60 4.95
N ASP A 120 12.11 3.87 4.80
CA ASP A 120 12.86 4.31 3.62
C ASP A 120 14.27 3.73 3.68
N ASN A 121 14.80 3.37 2.51
CA ASN A 121 16.21 3.01 2.40
C ASN A 121 17.06 4.23 2.79
N LYS A 122 18.10 4.01 3.60
CA LYS A 122 18.98 5.08 4.11
C LYS A 122 19.79 5.71 2.98
N GLY A 123 19.24 6.73 2.32
CA GLY A 123 19.98 7.57 1.37
C GLY A 123 20.43 6.88 0.08
N LYS A 124 21.26 7.60 -0.68
CA LYS A 124 21.53 7.38 -2.11
C LYS A 124 22.29 6.08 -2.43
N ASN A 125 22.94 5.43 -1.44
CA ASN A 125 23.88 4.32 -1.64
C ASN A 125 23.68 3.14 -0.66
N TRP A 126 22.47 2.92 -0.13
CA TRP A 126 22.22 1.78 0.77
C TRP A 126 22.07 0.45 0.00
N GLY A 127 23.18 -0.27 -0.13
CA GLY A 127 23.24 -1.66 -0.60
C GLY A 127 23.98 -1.87 -1.94
N PRO A 128 24.44 -3.09 -2.25
CA PRO A 128 25.25 -3.42 -3.43
C PRO A 128 24.47 -3.47 -4.76
N LYS A 129 23.31 -2.80 -4.86
CA LYS A 129 22.41 -2.88 -6.03
C LYS A 129 22.02 -1.50 -6.56
N SER A 130 21.64 -1.49 -7.83
CA SER A 130 21.17 -0.32 -8.58
C SER A 130 20.01 0.42 -7.88
N LYS A 131 20.07 1.75 -7.94
CA LYS A 131 19.13 2.74 -7.37
C LYS A 131 17.65 2.30 -7.37
N ALA A 132 17.01 2.29 -6.19
CA ALA A 132 15.55 2.32 -6.09
C ALA A 132 15.03 3.73 -6.44
N LYS A 133 14.03 3.83 -7.34
CA LYS A 133 13.33 5.10 -7.61
C LYS A 133 12.36 5.36 -6.45
N GLY A 134 12.64 6.40 -5.65
CA GLY A 134 11.87 6.72 -4.45
C GLY A 134 10.40 7.08 -4.72
N SER A 135 9.55 6.79 -3.73
CA SER A 135 8.17 7.25 -3.61
C SER A 135 8.16 8.65 -2.95
N ILE A 136 7.20 9.52 -3.30
CA ILE A 136 7.03 10.87 -2.75
C ILE A 136 6.99 10.93 -1.20
N SER A 137 6.67 9.81 -0.53
CA SER A 137 6.66 9.69 0.92
C SER A 137 8.02 9.80 1.61
N SER A 138 9.14 9.63 0.90
CA SER A 138 10.46 9.39 1.52
C SER A 138 11.22 10.65 1.96
N ALA A 139 10.79 11.85 1.57
CA ALA A 139 11.53 13.08 1.86
C ALA A 139 11.33 13.61 3.30
N LYS A 140 10.32 13.14 4.04
CA LYS A 140 9.92 13.70 5.35
C LYS A 140 10.26 12.81 6.56
N ALA A 141 10.94 11.68 6.37
CA ALA A 141 11.18 10.69 7.43
C ALA A 141 12.28 11.07 8.45
N GLY A 142 12.90 12.25 8.36
CA GLY A 142 13.69 12.84 9.46
C GLY A 142 15.11 12.27 9.65
N PHE A 143 15.73 11.75 8.59
CA PHE A 143 17.18 11.51 8.58
C PHE A 143 17.81 12.48 7.57
N GLY A 144 18.28 13.64 8.04
CA GLY A 144 18.96 14.60 7.18
C GLY A 144 19.07 16.01 7.73
N GLU A 145 19.61 16.18 8.93
CA GLU A 145 20.65 17.17 9.23
C GLU A 145 21.63 16.46 10.18
N GLU A 146 22.94 16.66 10.01
CA GLU A 146 24.05 15.91 10.64
C GLU A 146 24.38 14.56 9.98
N PHE A 147 25.07 14.62 8.83
CA PHE A 147 26.52 14.36 8.67
C PHE A 147 26.93 14.74 7.24
#